data_AF-A0A1T4W465-F1
#
_entry.id   AF-A0A1T4W465-F1
#
_cell.length_a   1.000
_cell.length_b   1.000
_cell.length_c   1.000
_cell.angle_alpha   90.00
_cell.angle_beta   90.00
_cell.angle_gamma   90.00
#
_symmetry.space_group_name_H-M   'P 1'
#
loop_
_entity.id
_entity.type
_entity.pdbx_description
1 polymer ?
#
loop_
_entity_poly.entity_id
_entity_poly.type
_entity_poly.pdbx_seq_one_letter_code
_entity_poly.pdbx_strand_id
1 'polypeptide(L)'
;ARLKKEGRLRADVEQRQVKYLNNGIESDHAPIKKLLAGTGGFKKRKRAWSTLQGFESLRMLNKGQFDFWLRQDERKVLVRERSAFMNRLFNVEVIYT
;
A
#
# COMPACT_ATOMS: atom_id res chain seq x y z
N ALA A 1 -11.97 -0.33 -25.17
CA ALA A 1 -13.29 0.20 -25.59
C ALA A 1 -14.42 -0.06 -24.57
N ARG A 2 -14.61 -1.30 -24.07
CA ARG A 2 -15.71 -1.66 -23.16
C ARG A 2 -15.82 -0.75 -21.93
N LEU A 3 -14.73 -0.52 -21.21
CA LEU A 3 -14.70 0.29 -20.00
C LEU A 3 -15.01 1.78 -20.21
N LYS A 4 -14.71 2.34 -21.39
CA LYS A 4 -15.13 3.70 -21.76
C LYS A 4 -16.65 3.76 -21.98
N LYS A 5 -17.22 2.74 -22.63
CA LYS A 5 -18.68 2.61 -22.80
C LYS A 5 -19.42 2.42 -21.46
N GLU A 6 -18.80 1.71 -20.52
CA GLU A 6 -19.33 1.53 -19.14
C GLU A 6 -19.17 2.79 -18.26
N GLY A 7 -18.54 3.87 -18.74
CA GLY A 7 -18.29 5.08 -17.96
C GLY A 7 -17.23 4.94 -16.85
N ARG A 8 -16.48 3.82 -16.82
CA ARG A 8 -15.44 3.55 -15.82
C ARG A 8 -14.10 4.20 -16.13
N LEU A 9 -13.89 4.59 -17.38
CA LEU A 9 -12.67 5.23 -17.87
C LEU A 9 -13.04 6.52 -18.61
N ARG A 10 -12.24 7.58 -18.41
CA ARG A 10 -12.43 8.85 -19.10
C ARG A 10 -12.27 8.67 -20.62
N ALA A 11 -12.96 9.51 -21.40
CA ALA A 11 -13.02 9.40 -22.86
C ALA A 11 -11.64 9.62 -23.52
N ASP A 12 -10.79 10.44 -22.91
CA ASP A 12 -9.44 10.82 -23.33
C ASP A 12 -8.38 9.73 -23.06
N VAL A 13 -8.67 8.71 -22.25
CA VAL A 13 -7.66 7.68 -21.91
C VAL A 13 -7.33 6.79 -23.11
N GLU A 14 -6.09 6.78 -23.56
CA GLU A 14 -5.64 5.86 -24.61
C GLU A 14 -5.20 4.51 -24.02
N GLN A 15 -5.56 3.41 -24.68
CA GLN A 15 -5.07 2.09 -24.32
C GLN A 15 -3.76 1.82 -25.05
N ARG A 16 -2.65 1.75 -24.29
CA ARG A 16 -1.33 1.39 -24.83
C ARG A 16 -0.99 -0.05 -24.47
N GLN A 17 -1.04 -0.94 -25.45
CA GLN A 17 -0.59 -2.34 -25.28
C GLN A 17 0.87 -2.46 -25.69
N VAL A 18 1.77 -1.99 -24.83
CA VAL A 18 3.21 -2.04 -25.10
C VAL A 18 3.91 -2.85 -24.03
N LYS A 19 4.70 -3.84 -24.45
CA LYS A 19 5.36 -4.79 -23.55
C LYS A 19 6.19 -4.12 -22.46
N TYR A 20 6.97 -3.09 -22.80
CA TYR A 20 7.83 -2.41 -21.82
C TYR A 20 7.01 -1.66 -20.75
N LEU A 21 5.85 -1.09 -21.11
CA LEU A 21 4.96 -0.43 -20.15
C LEU A 21 4.33 -1.44 -19.19
N ASN A 22 3.91 -2.60 -19.72
CA ASN A 22 3.41 -3.70 -18.89
C ASN A 22 4.49 -4.21 -17.92
N ASN A 23 5.72 -4.38 -18.40
CA ASN A 23 6.83 -4.81 -17.55
C ASN A 23 7.09 -3.82 -16.39
N GLY A 24 6.94 -2.51 -16.62
CA GLY A 24 7.05 -1.50 -15.56
C GLY A 24 5.99 -1.69 -14.47
N ILE A 25 4.72 -1.80 -14.88
CA ILE A 25 3.60 -2.06 -13.96
C ILE A 25 3.80 -3.38 -13.19
N GLU A 26 4.22 -4.44 -13.87
CA GLU A 26 4.48 -5.73 -13.25
C GLU A 26 5.63 -5.67 -12.25
N SER A 27 6.70 -4.94 -12.59
CA SER A 27 7.85 -4.72 -11.72
C SER A 27 7.47 -3.97 -10.45
N ASP A 28 6.61 -2.95 -10.55
CA ASP A 28 6.15 -2.19 -9.38
C ASP A 28 5.39 -3.06 -8.37
N HIS A 29 4.62 -4.04 -8.85
CA HIS A 29 3.86 -4.96 -8.01
C HIS A 29 4.63 -6.24 -7.63
N ALA A 30 5.78 -6.52 -8.26
CA ALA A 30 6.58 -7.72 -8.00
C ALA A 30 6.99 -7.91 -6.53
N PRO A 31 7.39 -6.86 -5.77
CA PRO A 31 7.73 -7.00 -4.36
C PRO A 31 6.58 -7.53 -3.50
N ILE A 32 5.38 -6.98 -3.68
CA ILE A 32 4.18 -7.42 -2.95
C ILE A 32 3.84 -8.86 -3.32
N LYS A 33 3.90 -9.22 -4.61
CA LYS A 33 3.65 -10.58 -5.07
C LYS A 33 4.64 -11.58 -4.47
N LYS A 34 5.92 -11.23 -4.35
CA LYS A 34 6.95 -12.07 -3.70
C LYS A 34 6.65 -12.29 -2.22
N LEU A 35 6.30 -11.24 -1.48
CA LEU A 35 5.89 -11.36 -0.07
C LEU A 35 4.67 -12.26 0.08
N LEU A 36 3.68 -12.09 -0.80
CA LEU A 36 2.46 -12.89 -0.78
C LEU A 36 2.73 -14.37 -1.09
N ALA A 37 3.62 -14.65 -2.02
CA ALA A 37 4.04 -16.02 -2.34
C ALA A 37 4.76 -16.66 -1.14
N GLY A 38 5.67 -15.93 -0.49
CA GLY A 38 6.39 -16.39 0.70
C GLY A 38 5.48 -16.65 1.92
N THR A 39 4.35 -15.94 2.05
CA THR A 39 3.39 -16.16 3.13
C THR A 39 2.33 -17.23 2.83
N GLY A 40 2.36 -17.85 1.65
CA GLY A 40 1.35 -18.84 1.24
C GLY A 40 -0.01 -18.22 0.87
N GLY A 41 -0.04 -16.93 0.56
CA GLY A 41 -1.25 -16.21 0.15
C GLY A 41 -2.19 -15.81 1.30
N PHE A 42 -3.38 -15.32 0.93
CA PHE A 42 -4.39 -14.88 1.89
C PHE A 42 -5.27 -16.07 2.33
N LYS A 43 -5.11 -16.52 3.58
CA LYS A 43 -5.98 -17.56 4.16
C LYS A 43 -7.46 -17.17 4.26
N LYS A 44 -7.76 -15.87 4.34
CA LYS A 44 -9.13 -15.32 4.39
C LYS A 44 -9.21 -14.04 3.55
N ARG A 45 -10.15 -13.98 2.58
CA ARG A 45 -10.37 -12.81 1.70
C ARG A 45 -10.56 -11.50 2.48
N LYS A 46 -11.32 -11.53 3.57
CA LYS A 46 -11.59 -10.34 4.42
C LYS A 46 -10.32 -9.72 5.03
N ARG A 47 -9.22 -10.47 5.17
CA ARG A 47 -7.95 -9.98 5.73
C ARG A 47 -6.95 -9.53 4.67
N ALA A 48 -7.21 -9.78 3.39
CA ALA A 48 -6.28 -9.48 2.32
C ALA A 48 -5.92 -7.99 2.27
N TRP A 49 -6.91 -7.12 2.47
CA TRP A 49 -6.72 -5.67 2.48
C TRP A 49 -5.76 -5.23 3.58
N SER A 50 -6.02 -5.62 4.84
CA SER A 50 -5.16 -5.27 5.98
C SER A 50 -3.73 -5.81 5.82
N THR A 51 -3.57 -7.01 5.25
CA THR A 51 -2.24 -7.57 4.97
C THR A 51 -1.49 -6.79 3.90
N LEU A 52 -2.14 -6.42 2.79
CA LEU A 52 -1.54 -5.58 1.75
C LEU A 52 -1.14 -4.20 2.28
N GLN A 53 -2.00 -3.58 3.09
CA GLN A 53 -1.70 -2.32 3.77
C GLN A 53 -0.47 -2.46 4.68
N GLY A 54 -0.40 -3.52 5.49
CA GLY A 54 0.76 -3.79 6.34
C GLY A 54 2.08 -3.93 5.55
N PHE A 55 2.06 -4.63 4.40
CA PHE A 55 3.24 -4.76 3.55
C PHE A 55 3.70 -3.44 2.94
N GLU A 56 2.77 -2.61 2.46
CA GLU A 56 3.13 -1.29 1.93
C GLU A 56 3.71 -0.40 3.02
N SER A 57 3.10 -0.33 4.20
CA SER A 57 3.60 0.49 5.29
C SER A 57 5.00 0.08 5.76
N LEU A 58 5.28 -1.23 5.87
CA LEU A 58 6.64 -1.73 6.15
C LEU A 58 7.64 -1.31 5.06
N ARG A 59 7.21 -1.33 3.79
CA ARG A 59 8.05 -0.87 2.68
C ARG A 59 8.31 0.63 2.72
N MET A 60 7.31 1.44 3.07
CA MET A 60 7.46 2.89 3.24
C MET A 60 8.46 3.22 4.36
N LEU A 61 8.40 2.49 5.48
CA LEU A 61 9.36 2.59 6.58
C LEU A 61 10.77 2.21 6.12
N ASN A 62 10.94 1.06 5.46
CA ASN A 62 12.25 0.61 4.96
C ASN A 62 12.87 1.56 3.92
N LYS A 63 12.04 2.34 3.21
CA LYS A 63 12.49 3.36 2.26
C LYS A 63 12.86 4.69 2.92
N GLY A 64 12.69 4.83 4.23
CA GLY A 64 12.94 6.07 4.94
C GLY A 64 11.95 7.19 4.59
N GLN A 65 10.76 6.85 4.07
CA GLN A 65 9.75 7.86 3.71
C GLN A 65 9.23 8.64 4.92
N PHE A 66 9.47 8.13 6.13
CA PHE A 66 9.15 8.77 7.40
C PHE A 66 10.38 9.37 8.11
N ASP A 67 11.57 9.36 7.49
CA ASP A 67 12.81 9.83 8.14
C ASP A 67 12.76 11.32 8.49
N PHE A 68 12.08 12.14 7.69
CA PHE A 68 11.90 13.55 8.00
C PHE A 68 11.17 13.77 9.33
N TRP A 69 10.31 12.83 9.71
CA TRP A 69 9.51 12.86 10.92
C TRP A 69 10.23 12.22 12.12
N LEU A 70 11.18 11.32 11.87
CA LEU A 70 12.09 10.77 12.88
C LEU A 70 13.21 11.75 13.27
N ARG A 71 13.58 12.69 12.39
CA ARG A 71 14.70 13.63 12.61
C ARG A 71 14.36 14.86 13.46
N GLN A 72 13.09 15.22 13.65
CA GLN A 72 12.67 16.40 14.43
C GLN A 72 12.17 16.06 15.85
N ASP A 73 12.78 15.07 16.50
CA ASP A 73 12.18 14.41 17.66
C ASP A 73 12.42 15.16 19.00
N GLU A 74 11.41 15.94 19.46
CA GLU A 74 11.37 16.45 20.84
C GLU A 74 10.72 15.45 21.81
N ARG A 75 11.43 15.16 22.90
CA ARG A 75 11.33 13.91 23.70
C ARG A 75 10.00 13.59 24.42
N LYS A 76 8.98 14.45 24.45
CA LYS A 76 7.87 14.27 25.45
C LYS A 76 6.43 14.17 24.92
N VAL A 77 6.11 14.65 23.72
CA VAL A 77 4.69 14.73 23.27
C VAL A 77 4.33 13.65 22.24
N LEU A 78 5.33 13.10 21.55
CA LEU A 78 5.11 12.40 20.29
C LEU A 78 4.76 10.91 20.37
N VAL A 79 5.13 10.15 21.41
CA VAL A 79 4.88 8.68 21.40
C VAL A 79 3.40 8.32 21.21
N ARG A 80 2.49 9.10 21.82
CA ARG A 80 1.04 8.97 21.64
C ARG A 80 0.56 9.39 20.25
N GLU A 81 1.10 10.48 19.70
CA GLU A 81 0.75 10.94 18.35
C GLU A 81 1.30 9.97 17.29
N ARG A 82 2.48 9.41 17.53
CA ARG A 82 3.08 8.36 16.70
C ARG A 82 2.26 7.10 16.74
N SER A 83 1.87 6.64 17.93
CA SER A 83 1.03 5.44 18.04
C SER A 83 -0.35 5.67 17.45
N ALA A 84 -0.96 6.84 17.64
CA ALA A 84 -2.24 7.20 17.02
C ALA A 84 -2.15 7.29 15.50
N PHE A 85 -1.06 7.87 14.96
CA PHE A 85 -0.81 7.92 13.53
C PHE A 85 -0.63 6.52 12.94
N MET A 86 0.19 5.68 13.57
CA MET A 86 0.39 4.30 13.16
C MET A 86 -0.93 3.51 13.29
N ASN A 87 -1.66 3.65 14.38
CA ASN A 87 -2.96 3.01 14.56
C ASN A 87 -3.96 3.42 13.48
N ARG A 88 -3.97 4.69 13.08
CA ARG A 88 -4.81 5.21 11.99
C ARG A 88 -4.33 4.72 10.62
N LEU A 89 -3.03 4.67 10.38
CA LEU A 89 -2.40 4.22 9.13
C LEU A 89 -2.59 2.71 8.90
N PHE A 90 -2.42 1.91 9.95
CA PHE A 90 -2.59 0.46 9.95
C PHE A 90 -4.03 0.04 10.27
N ASN A 91 -4.93 0.99 10.50
CA ASN A 91 -6.32 0.78 10.89
C ASN A 91 -6.49 -0.21 12.06
N VAL A 92 -5.54 -0.20 13.01
CA VAL A 92 -5.44 -1.16 14.13
C VAL A 92 -6.61 -1.00 15.08
N GLU A 93 -7.08 0.24 15.29
CA GLU A 93 -8.21 0.55 16.18
C GLU A 93 -9.53 -0.10 15.72
N VAL A 94 -9.71 -0.36 14.42
CA VAL A 94 -10.91 -0.98 13.85
C VAL A 94 -10.87 -2.52 13.95
N ILE A 95 -9.72 -3.12 14.22
CA ILE A 95 -9.56 -4.59 14.28
C ILE A 95 -10.00 -5.14 15.65
N TYR A 96 -10.02 -4.30 16.70
CA TYR A 96 -10.39 -4.68 18.07
C TYR A 96 -11.84 -4.33 18.45
N THR A 97 -12.62 -3.76 17.53
CA THR A 97 -14.08 -3.53 17.64
C THR A 97 -14.84 -4.56 16.83
#